data_AF-A0A959P3Y3-F1
#
_entry.id   AF-A0A959P3Y3-F1
#
_cell.length_a   1.000
_cell.length_b   1.000
_cell.length_c   1.000
_cell.angle_alpha   90.00
_cell.angle_beta   90.00
_cell.angle_gamma   90.00
#
_symmetry.space_group_name_H-M   'P 1'
#
loop_
_entity.id
_entity.type
_entity.pdbx_description
1 polymer ?
#
loop_
_entity_poly.entity_id
_entity_poly.type
_entity_poly.pdbx_seq_one_letter_code
_entity_poly.pdbx_strand_id
1 'polypeptide(L)'
;MVNNAVYDEINMNTFNFVNASFDNLFFRFPTEQEFYAGFNMIEYNQPANILGVPGQNKDDYVDILVNSREFYEGLIVWSYQTLLAREPSTAETNALMIDLYTDHDLQKVQRAIMITDEYAHFD
;
A
#
# COMPACT_ATOMS: atom_id res chain seq x y z
N MET A 1 -6.96 5.04 5.72
CA MET A 1 -6.97 6.00 4.59
C MET A 1 -7.89 5.56 3.44
N VAL A 2 -8.25 4.27 3.31
CA VAL A 2 -9.10 3.74 2.23
C VAL A 2 -10.58 4.09 2.37
N ASN A 3 -11.11 4.15 3.60
CA ASN A 3 -12.51 4.52 3.85
C ASN A 3 -12.59 6.00 4.24
N ASN A 4 -12.81 6.88 3.27
CA ASN A 4 -13.04 8.30 3.49
C ASN A 4 -14.47 8.67 3.07
N ALA A 5 -15.38 8.72 4.06
CA ALA A 5 -16.80 8.98 3.84
C ALA A 5 -17.09 10.29 3.10
N VAL A 6 -16.24 11.32 3.26
CA VAL A 6 -16.39 12.60 2.56
C VAL A 6 -15.98 12.50 1.09
N TYR A 7 -15.03 11.62 0.77
CA TYR A 7 -14.59 11.40 -0.61
C TYR A 7 -15.56 10.46 -1.37
N ASP A 8 -16.11 9.46 -0.68
CA ASP A 8 -17.20 8.60 -1.16
C ASP A 8 -18.43 9.39 -1.59
N GLU A 9 -18.84 10.44 -0.83
CA GLU A 9 -20.04 11.24 -1.13
C GLU A 9 -19.90 12.16 -2.35
N ILE A 10 -18.69 12.66 -2.65
CA ILE A 10 -18.54 13.79 -3.58
C ILE A 10 -18.01 13.37 -4.96
N ASN A 11 -17.04 12.45 -5.06
CA ASN A 11 -16.34 12.21 -6.34
C ASN A 11 -15.76 10.79 -6.53
N MET A 12 -16.05 9.82 -5.66
CA MET A 12 -15.40 8.51 -5.73
C MET A 12 -16.24 7.46 -6.46
N ASN A 13 -16.19 7.49 -7.79
CA ASN A 13 -16.61 6.33 -8.58
C ASN A 13 -15.60 5.18 -8.43
N THR A 14 -16.00 3.97 -8.83
CA THR A 14 -15.15 2.77 -8.74
C THR A 14 -13.80 2.94 -9.44
N PHE A 15 -13.77 3.67 -10.57
CA PHE A 15 -12.53 4.02 -11.27
C PHE A 15 -11.57 4.81 -10.38
N ASN A 16 -12.05 5.87 -9.73
CA ASN A 16 -11.25 6.71 -8.86
C ASN A 16 -10.80 5.95 -7.60
N PHE A 17 -11.66 5.09 -7.05
CA PHE A 17 -11.32 4.28 -5.87
C PHE A 17 -10.17 3.31 -6.15
N VAL A 18 -10.20 2.59 -7.27
CA VAL A 18 -9.14 1.63 -7.63
C VAL A 18 -7.82 2.35 -7.87
N ASN A 19 -7.83 3.50 -8.57
CA ASN A 19 -6.60 4.27 -8.76
C ASN A 19 -6.07 4.87 -7.46
N ALA A 20 -6.94 5.47 -6.64
CA ALA A 20 -6.53 6.10 -5.39
C ALA A 20 -6.04 5.08 -4.35
N SER A 21 -6.61 3.88 -4.29
CA SER A 21 -6.14 2.84 -3.37
C SER A 21 -4.73 2.36 -3.74
N PHE A 22 -4.45 2.14 -5.01
CA PHE A 22 -3.10 1.79 -5.47
C PHE A 22 -2.08 2.92 -5.23
N ASP A 23 -2.46 4.16 -5.54
CA ASP A 23 -1.58 5.32 -5.33
C ASP A 23 -1.26 5.55 -3.85
N ASN A 24 -2.29 5.54 -2.98
CA ASN A 24 -2.10 5.81 -1.55
C ASN A 24 -1.45 4.65 -0.79
N LEU A 25 -1.67 3.40 -1.20
CA LEU A 25 -1.16 2.22 -0.47
C LEU A 25 0.17 1.74 -1.03
N PHE A 26 0.37 1.80 -2.35
CA PHE A 26 1.54 1.20 -3.02
C PHE A 26 2.41 2.23 -3.73
N PHE A 27 2.05 3.52 -3.70
CA PHE A 27 2.80 4.60 -4.38
C PHE A 27 3.01 4.36 -5.88
N ARG A 28 2.03 3.68 -6.52
CA ARG A 28 2.02 3.41 -7.96
C ARG A 28 0.61 3.36 -8.50
N PHE A 29 0.48 3.45 -9.82
CA PHE A 29 -0.79 3.13 -10.49
C PHE A 29 -0.99 1.62 -10.66
N PRO A 30 -2.25 1.15 -10.71
CA PRO A 30 -2.55 -0.24 -11.04
C PRO A 30 -2.16 -0.53 -12.48
N THR A 31 -1.74 -1.77 -12.75
CA THR A 31 -1.70 -2.30 -14.12
C THR A 31 -3.12 -2.42 -14.67
N GLU A 32 -3.26 -2.51 -15.99
CA GLU A 32 -4.57 -2.67 -16.63
C GLU A 32 -5.34 -3.91 -16.09
N GLN A 33 -4.63 -5.01 -15.84
CA GLN A 33 -5.21 -6.22 -15.27
C GLN A 33 -5.70 -6.00 -13.83
N GLU A 34 -4.88 -5.39 -12.97
CA GLU A 34 -5.26 -5.08 -11.59
C GLU A 34 -6.44 -4.10 -11.54
N PHE A 35 -6.45 -3.13 -12.45
CA PHE A 35 -7.50 -2.14 -12.56
C PHE A 35 -8.85 -2.81 -12.87
N TYR A 36 -8.92 -3.62 -13.93
CA TYR A 36 -10.18 -4.30 -14.30
C TYR A 36 -10.60 -5.34 -13.26
N ALA A 37 -9.66 -6.07 -12.64
CA ALA A 37 -9.97 -7.00 -11.57
C ALA A 37 -10.62 -6.28 -10.38
N GLY A 38 -10.01 -5.19 -9.91
CA GLY A 38 -10.57 -4.36 -8.84
C GLY A 38 -11.91 -3.76 -9.21
N PHE A 39 -12.02 -3.18 -10.41
CA PHE A 39 -13.26 -2.59 -10.89
C PHE A 39 -14.41 -3.60 -10.90
N ASN A 40 -14.18 -4.81 -11.42
CA ASN A 40 -15.21 -5.85 -11.49
C ASN A 40 -15.63 -6.38 -10.11
N MET A 41 -14.68 -6.51 -9.17
CA MET A 41 -14.99 -6.90 -7.78
C MET A 41 -15.86 -5.84 -7.10
N ILE A 42 -15.54 -4.55 -7.26
CA ILE A 42 -16.22 -3.46 -6.54
C ILE A 42 -17.55 -3.10 -7.18
N GLU A 43 -17.60 -2.93 -8.50
CA GLU A 43 -18.80 -2.47 -9.21
C GLU A 43 -19.82 -3.60 -9.42
N TYR A 44 -19.33 -4.78 -9.82
CA TYR A 44 -20.19 -5.87 -10.29
C TYR A 44 -20.27 -7.07 -9.34
N ASN A 45 -19.54 -7.04 -8.21
CA ASN A 45 -19.38 -8.19 -7.31
C ASN A 45 -18.98 -9.47 -8.04
N GLN A 46 -18.12 -9.33 -9.05
CA GLN A 46 -17.67 -10.44 -9.88
C GLN A 46 -16.37 -11.03 -9.32
N PRO A 47 -16.25 -12.37 -9.29
CA PRO A 47 -15.01 -13.03 -8.94
C PRO A 47 -13.89 -12.63 -9.91
N ALA A 48 -12.80 -12.13 -9.35
CA ALA A 48 -11.57 -11.84 -10.09
C ALA A 48 -10.34 -12.21 -9.25
N ASN A 49 -9.15 -12.04 -9.83
CA ASN A 49 -7.89 -12.26 -9.14
C ASN A 49 -7.09 -10.96 -9.17
N ILE A 50 -6.67 -10.48 -8.00
CA ILE A 50 -5.84 -9.30 -7.86
C ILE A 50 -4.66 -9.64 -6.93
N LEU A 51 -3.44 -9.25 -7.32
CA LEU A 51 -2.20 -9.58 -6.60
C LEU A 51 -2.02 -11.09 -6.34
N GLY A 52 -2.59 -11.95 -7.20
CA GLY A 52 -2.51 -13.41 -7.06
C GLY A 52 -3.50 -14.01 -6.07
N VAL A 53 -4.36 -13.20 -5.43
CA VAL A 53 -5.40 -13.63 -4.49
C VAL A 53 -6.79 -13.48 -5.12
N PRO A 54 -7.66 -14.51 -5.07
CA PRO A 54 -9.03 -14.41 -5.54
C PRO A 54 -9.89 -13.59 -4.57
N GLY A 55 -10.79 -12.78 -5.12
CA GLY A 55 -11.79 -12.02 -4.38
C GLY A 55 -13.04 -11.80 -5.23
N GLN A 56 -14.15 -11.38 -4.62
CA GLN A 56 -15.41 -11.20 -5.32
C GLN A 56 -16.11 -9.86 -5.06
N ASN A 57 -15.82 -9.20 -3.94
CA ASN A 57 -16.53 -7.98 -3.54
C ASN A 57 -15.55 -6.88 -3.07
N LYS A 58 -16.08 -5.70 -2.73
CA LYS A 58 -15.28 -4.55 -2.26
C LYS A 58 -14.51 -4.86 -0.96
N ASP A 59 -15.09 -5.63 -0.05
CA ASP A 59 -14.43 -5.97 1.22
C ASP A 59 -13.26 -6.93 0.98
N ASP A 60 -13.46 -7.96 0.13
CA ASP A 60 -12.38 -8.86 -0.30
C ASP A 60 -11.27 -8.06 -0.99
N TYR A 61 -11.62 -7.12 -1.87
CA TYR A 61 -10.65 -6.25 -2.54
C TYR A 61 -9.79 -5.50 -1.51
N VAL A 62 -10.41 -4.81 -0.56
CA VAL A 62 -9.68 -4.03 0.46
C VAL A 62 -8.82 -4.96 1.32
N ASP A 63 -9.35 -6.12 1.72
CA ASP A 63 -8.62 -7.10 2.52
C ASP A 63 -7.39 -7.64 1.78
N ILE A 64 -7.51 -7.96 0.49
CA ILE A 64 -6.39 -8.40 -0.33
C ILE A 64 -5.33 -7.30 -0.42
N LEU A 65 -5.73 -6.04 -0.62
CA LEU A 65 -4.77 -4.94 -0.73
C LEU A 65 -3.99 -4.71 0.57
N VAL A 66 -4.63 -4.75 1.74
CA VAL A 66 -3.94 -4.46 3.01
C VAL A 66 -3.12 -5.62 3.56
N ASN A 67 -3.35 -6.85 3.09
CA ASN A 67 -2.56 -8.02 3.46
C ASN A 67 -1.52 -8.40 2.40
N SER A 68 -1.39 -7.62 1.33
CA SER A 68 -0.43 -7.89 0.25
C SER A 68 0.99 -7.50 0.65
N ARG A 69 1.98 -8.09 -0.03
CA ARG A 69 3.39 -7.74 0.20
C ARG A 69 3.68 -6.28 -0.19
N GLU A 70 3.00 -5.82 -1.24
CA GLU A 70 3.05 -4.46 -1.76
C GLU A 70 2.58 -3.43 -0.72
N PHE A 71 1.64 -3.79 0.14
CA PHE A 71 1.21 -2.91 1.24
C PHE A 71 2.34 -2.66 2.25
N TYR A 72 3.02 -3.72 2.68
CA TYR A 72 4.13 -3.60 3.62
C TYR A 72 5.31 -2.85 3.00
N GLU A 73 5.56 -3.02 1.70
CA GLU A 73 6.53 -2.19 0.98
C GLU A 73 6.11 -0.71 0.97
N GLY A 74 4.83 -0.43 0.72
CA GLY A 74 4.26 0.92 0.83
C GLY A 74 4.44 1.54 2.22
N LEU A 75 4.29 0.76 3.29
CA LEU A 75 4.57 1.24 4.66
C LEU A 75 6.03 1.66 4.86
N ILE A 76 6.98 0.96 4.24
CA ILE A 76 8.39 1.31 4.28
C ILE A 76 8.63 2.62 3.52
N VAL A 77 8.10 2.71 2.28
CA VAL A 77 8.17 3.93 1.46
C VAL A 77 7.61 5.14 2.24
N TRP A 78 6.41 5.01 2.79
CA TRP A 78 5.78 6.04 3.60
C TRP A 78 6.64 6.45 4.81
N SER A 79 7.25 5.48 5.49
CA SER A 79 8.11 5.74 6.64
C SER A 79 9.37 6.53 6.25
N TYR A 80 10.01 6.17 5.13
CA TYR A 80 11.17 6.87 4.58
C TYR A 80 10.82 8.29 4.12
N GLN A 81 9.72 8.47 3.38
CA GLN A 81 9.26 9.79 2.97
C GLN A 81 8.93 10.68 4.18
N THR A 82 8.33 10.11 5.23
CA THR A 82 7.94 10.86 6.42
C THR A 82 9.13 11.24 7.31
N LEU A 83 10.10 10.33 7.46
CA LEU A 83 11.22 10.51 8.40
C LEU A 83 12.48 11.11 7.76
N LEU A 84 12.72 10.83 6.47
CA LEU A 84 13.94 11.21 5.74
C LEU A 84 13.65 12.04 4.48
N ALA A 85 12.39 12.29 4.13
CA ALA A 85 11.98 13.06 2.94
C ALA A 85 12.56 12.52 1.61
N ARG A 86 12.80 11.20 1.52
CA ARG A 86 13.25 10.51 0.30
C ARG A 86 12.61 9.12 0.17
N GLU A 87 12.76 8.52 -0.99
CA GLU A 87 12.45 7.10 -1.21
C GLU A 87 13.54 6.18 -0.60
N PRO A 88 13.17 4.99 -0.10
CA PRO A 88 14.12 3.96 0.25
C PRO A 88 14.80 3.39 -1.01
N SER A 89 16.04 2.96 -0.87
CA SER A 89 16.70 2.15 -1.89
C SER A 89 16.18 0.70 -1.87
N THR A 90 16.34 -0.02 -2.97
CA THR A 90 15.96 -1.44 -3.05
C THR A 90 16.64 -2.30 -1.96
N ALA A 91 17.86 -1.96 -1.54
CA ALA A 91 18.56 -2.68 -0.49
C ALA A 91 17.91 -2.45 0.89
N GLU A 92 17.56 -1.20 1.20
CA GLU A 92 16.88 -0.81 2.44
C GLU A 92 15.49 -1.43 2.54
N THR A 93 14.70 -1.34 1.46
CA THR A 93 13.38 -1.96 1.39
C THR A 93 13.47 -3.46 1.62
N ASN A 94 14.38 -4.17 0.93
CA ASN A 94 14.53 -5.61 1.10
C ASN A 94 14.95 -5.99 2.51
N ALA A 95 15.84 -5.23 3.15
CA ALA A 95 16.29 -5.50 4.51
C ALA A 95 15.14 -5.39 5.51
N LEU A 96 14.33 -4.34 5.41
CA LEU A 96 13.19 -4.11 6.31
C LEU A 96 12.02 -5.05 6.04
N MET A 97 11.80 -5.44 4.78
CA MET A 97 10.71 -6.33 4.38
C MET A 97 10.80 -7.74 4.98
N ILE A 98 12.01 -8.25 5.25
CA ILE A 98 12.22 -9.58 5.84
C ILE A 98 11.49 -9.67 7.20
N ASP A 99 11.68 -8.66 8.03
CA ASP A 99 11.11 -8.60 9.37
C ASP A 99 9.66 -8.11 9.33
N LEU A 100 9.41 -6.98 8.64
CA LEU A 100 8.10 -6.32 8.64
C LEU A 100 6.98 -7.23 8.13
N TYR A 101 7.24 -8.03 7.10
CA TYR A 101 6.24 -8.95 6.56
C TYR A 101 5.92 -10.12 7.51
N THR A 102 6.79 -10.38 8.48
CA THR A 102 6.62 -11.47 9.46
C THR A 102 6.04 -10.98 10.77
N ASP A 103 6.55 -9.85 11.30
CA ASP A 103 6.18 -9.32 12.61
C ASP A 103 5.07 -8.26 12.56
N HIS A 104 4.82 -7.68 11.38
CA HIS A 104 3.89 -6.58 11.17
C HIS A 104 4.15 -5.37 12.10
N ASP A 105 5.38 -5.21 12.60
CA ASP A 105 5.76 -4.16 13.54
C ASP A 105 6.30 -2.93 12.79
N LEU A 106 5.38 -2.03 12.44
CA LEU A 106 5.73 -0.73 11.83
C LEU A 106 6.63 0.12 12.74
N GLN A 107 6.51 0.01 14.07
CA GLN A 107 7.34 0.79 14.99
C GLN A 107 8.80 0.32 14.95
N LYS A 108 9.05 -0.96 14.68
CA LYS A 108 10.39 -1.49 14.47
C LYS A 108 11.04 -0.88 13.22
N VAL A 109 10.29 -0.72 12.13
CA VAL A 109 10.76 -0.04 10.92
C VAL A 109 11.10 1.42 11.20
N GLN A 110 10.19 2.16 11.85
CA GLN A 110 10.41 3.56 12.20
C GLN A 110 11.65 3.73 13.10
N ARG A 111 11.82 2.87 14.11
CA ARG A 111 13.02 2.87 14.97
C ARG A 111 14.29 2.59 14.18
N ALA A 112 14.27 1.60 13.28
CA ALA A 112 15.43 1.27 12.44
C ALA A 112 15.88 2.46 11.58
N ILE A 113 14.93 3.29 11.11
CA ILE A 113 15.23 4.53 10.37
C ILE A 113 15.74 5.62 11.33
N MET A 114 15.11 5.82 12.49
CA MET A 114 15.46 6.90 13.42
C MET A 114 16.83 6.75 14.11
N ILE A 115 17.39 5.53 14.15
CA ILE A 115 18.72 5.29 14.75
C ILE A 115 19.87 5.50 13.75
N THR A 116 19.60 5.80 12.48
CA THR A 116 20.66 6.01 11.48
C THR A 116 21.30 7.38 11.65
N ASP A 117 22.57 7.49 11.24
CA ASP A 117 23.30 8.75 11.22
C ASP A 117 22.64 9.76 10.27
N GLU A 118 22.04 9.28 9.17
CA GLU A 118 21.27 10.08 8.22
C GLU A 118 20.10 10.81 8.89
N TYR A 119 19.32 10.11 9.72
CA TYR A 119 18.23 10.75 10.48
C TYR A 119 18.76 11.77 11.49
N ALA A 120 19.88 11.45 12.15
CA ALA A 120 20.52 12.31 13.13
C ALA A 120 21.28 13.50 12.52
N HIS A 121 21.38 13.56 11.18
CA HIS A 121 22.15 14.57 10.44
C HIS A 121 23.63 14.62 10.90
N PHE A 122 24.22 13.46 11.19
CA PHE A 122 25.65 13.35 11.52
C PHE A 122 26.56 13.18 10.28
N ASP A 123 25.96 13.22 9.07
CA ASP A 123 26.63 13.26 7.77
C ASP A 123 26.86 14.69 7.25
#